data_AF-A0A9E7FR10-F1
#
_entry.id   AF-A0A9E7FR10-F1
#
_cell.length_a   1.000
_cell.length_b   1.000
_cell.length_c   1.000
_cell.angle_alpha   90.00
_cell.angle_beta   90.00
_cell.angle_gamma   90.00
#
_symmetry.space_group_name_H-M   'P 1'
#
loop_
_entity.id
_entity.type
_entity.pdbx_description
1 polymer ?
#
loop_
_entity_poly.entity_id
_entity_poly.type
_entity_poly.pdbx_seq_one_letter_code
_entity_poly.pdbx_strand_id
1 'polypeptide(L)'
;MEEGYTSLPTSHLLGSVPAVIAEEKPSAGATLPANLQVFPPGNGGYIPPESPLGGEEQAANNWKGFCSLSSYTPYFDVDTDVVVSRIISSVYPMDDFSRKIDGSPDLYGPVWISATLVFMLAALGNYGTYLIQKRSEPNGDWEFDVSYVDWAACVVFGYAVAVPAAFYFLLQYFGLNANLVRLWCMWGYSLFIFIPASLFLVVPSEIFRWIIIILAGSASSWFVYLNLKVSTEGSDATPLVVSALALQFALALFIKIFFFS
;
A
#
# COMPACT_ATOMS: atom_id res chain seq x y z
N MET A 1 37.33 21.78 43.49
CA MET A 1 36.83 23.13 43.20
C MET A 1 37.51 23.58 41.92
N GLU A 2 36.69 23.71 40.89
CA GLU A 2 36.85 24.46 39.64
C GLU A 2 37.90 24.03 38.61
N GLU A 3 37.37 23.92 37.38
CA GLU A 3 37.91 23.35 36.16
C GLU A 3 38.73 24.38 35.37
N GLY A 4 39.78 23.92 34.69
CA GLY A 4 40.53 24.70 33.70
C GLY A 4 40.96 23.79 32.57
N TYR A 5 40.23 23.85 31.46
CA TYR A 5 40.36 22.99 30.29
C TYR A 5 41.74 23.10 29.63
N THR A 6 42.28 21.93 29.31
CA THR A 6 43.55 21.66 28.63
C THR A 6 43.54 22.09 27.17
N SER A 7 44.61 22.78 26.76
CA SER A 7 44.97 23.06 25.37
C SER A 7 45.83 21.95 24.75
N LEU A 8 45.85 21.91 23.40
CA LEU A 8 46.85 21.40 22.43
C LEU A 8 46.30 20.28 21.50
N PRO A 9 46.86 20.08 20.29
CA PRO A 9 47.11 21.07 19.23
C PRO A 9 46.66 20.57 17.82
N THR A 10 46.68 21.52 16.89
CA THR A 10 46.60 21.45 15.42
C THR A 10 47.04 20.14 14.77
N SER A 11 46.14 19.52 13.99
CA SER A 11 46.50 18.58 12.92
C SER A 11 46.22 19.20 11.55
N HIS A 12 47.25 19.19 10.71
CA HIS A 12 47.38 19.89 9.43
C HIS A 12 46.33 19.51 8.39
N LEU A 13 45.68 20.53 7.80
CA LEU A 13 44.98 20.44 6.53
C LEU A 13 45.96 20.62 5.36
N LEU A 14 45.93 19.68 4.42
CA LEU A 14 46.56 19.74 3.10
C LEU A 14 45.69 20.59 2.17
N GLY A 15 46.26 21.64 1.57
CA GLY A 15 45.65 22.33 0.42
C GLY A 15 45.25 23.80 0.62
N SER A 16 46.05 24.59 1.34
CA SER A 16 45.89 26.05 1.40
C SER A 16 46.50 26.72 0.16
N VAL A 17 45.66 27.41 -0.62
CA VAL A 17 46.05 28.30 -1.74
C VAL A 17 46.12 29.75 -1.20
N PRO A 18 47.12 30.57 -1.57
CA PRO A 18 47.40 31.84 -0.90
C PRO A 18 46.48 32.98 -1.34
N ALA A 19 46.15 33.87 -0.41
CA ALA A 19 45.49 35.14 -0.70
C ALA A 19 46.48 36.10 -1.37
N VAL A 20 46.16 36.53 -2.60
CA VAL A 20 46.89 37.61 -3.30
C VAL A 20 46.18 38.92 -3.02
N ILE A 21 46.87 39.83 -2.34
CA ILE A 21 46.56 41.26 -2.25
C ILE A 21 47.42 41.95 -3.32
N ALA A 22 46.79 42.75 -4.18
CA ALA A 22 47.50 43.66 -5.07
C ALA A 22 46.85 45.05 -5.00
N GLU A 23 47.69 46.06 -4.71
CA GLU A 23 47.38 47.49 -4.60
C GLU A 23 47.13 48.19 -5.96
N GLU A 24 46.77 49.47 -5.88
CA GLU A 24 45.99 50.35 -6.77
C GLU A 24 46.68 50.99 -8.02
N LYS A 25 45.83 51.26 -9.06
CA LYS A 25 45.69 52.49 -9.92
C LYS A 25 46.63 52.73 -11.15
N PRO A 26 46.28 53.58 -12.18
CA PRO A 26 45.01 53.91 -12.89
C PRO A 26 45.08 53.71 -14.44
N SER A 27 43.94 53.68 -15.17
CA SER A 27 43.67 54.49 -16.40
C SER A 27 42.48 53.97 -17.24
N ALA A 28 41.57 54.92 -17.53
CA ALA A 28 40.73 55.05 -18.73
C ALA A 28 39.69 53.98 -19.12
N GLY A 29 38.40 54.37 -18.98
CA GLY A 29 37.46 54.26 -20.10
C GLY A 29 36.10 53.62 -19.81
N ALA A 30 35.06 54.46 -19.87
CA ALA A 30 33.64 54.17 -20.13
C ALA A 30 32.68 54.07 -18.93
N THR A 31 31.83 55.10 -18.91
CA THR A 31 30.78 55.53 -18.00
C THR A 31 29.58 54.56 -17.96
N LEU A 32 29.13 54.18 -16.76
CA LEU A 32 27.73 53.76 -16.52
C LEU A 32 26.97 54.97 -15.96
N PRO A 33 25.85 55.42 -16.56
CA PRO A 33 24.96 56.32 -15.85
C PRO A 33 24.10 55.50 -14.88
N ALA A 34 24.18 55.84 -13.61
CA ALA A 34 23.15 55.48 -12.64
C ALA A 34 21.81 56.07 -13.11
N ASN A 35 20.79 55.22 -13.31
CA ASN A 35 19.42 55.67 -13.57
C ASN A 35 18.55 55.36 -12.35
N LEU A 36 17.95 56.43 -11.83
CA LEU A 36 17.08 56.47 -10.67
C LEU A 36 15.72 55.83 -11.01
N GLN A 37 15.33 54.86 -10.18
CA GLN A 37 13.96 54.49 -9.79
C GLN A 37 12.81 54.53 -10.82
N VAL A 38 12.19 53.36 -11.04
CA VAL A 38 10.72 53.26 -11.10
C VAL A 38 10.30 52.06 -10.27
N PHE A 39 9.70 52.31 -9.11
CA PHE A 39 9.01 51.30 -8.30
C PHE A 39 7.60 51.06 -8.87
N PRO A 40 7.15 49.79 -9.03
CA PRO A 40 5.73 49.49 -9.12
C PRO A 40 5.13 49.36 -7.70
N PRO A 41 3.85 49.70 -7.49
CA PRO A 41 3.16 49.48 -6.23
C PRO A 41 2.58 48.05 -6.18
N GLY A 42 2.61 47.42 -5.01
CA GLY A 42 1.63 46.41 -4.62
C GLY A 42 2.12 44.97 -4.42
N ASN A 43 2.43 44.65 -3.15
CA ASN A 43 2.41 43.34 -2.49
C ASN A 43 3.22 42.17 -3.08
N GLY A 44 4.52 42.15 -2.77
CA GLY A 44 5.36 40.95 -2.83
C GLY A 44 5.84 40.54 -1.44
N GLY A 45 5.36 39.39 -0.95
CA GLY A 45 6.11 38.59 0.03
C GLY A 45 7.32 37.96 -0.65
N TYR A 46 8.42 37.78 0.09
CA TYR A 46 9.68 37.23 -0.41
C TYR A 46 9.52 35.81 -0.97
N ILE A 47 9.96 35.60 -2.22
CA ILE A 47 10.18 34.28 -2.83
C ILE A 47 11.70 34.03 -2.83
N PRO A 48 12.21 32.95 -2.19
CA PRO A 48 13.62 32.62 -2.21
C PRO A 48 14.03 31.97 -3.55
N PRO A 49 15.33 31.99 -3.93
CA PRO A 49 15.79 31.56 -5.24
C PRO A 49 15.67 30.04 -5.41
N GLU A 50 15.17 29.62 -6.57
CA GLU A 50 15.06 28.22 -6.99
C GLU A 50 16.42 27.51 -6.97
N SER A 51 16.43 26.29 -6.43
CA SER A 51 17.49 25.30 -6.60
C SER A 51 17.25 24.55 -7.92
N PRO A 52 18.27 24.30 -8.76
CA PRO A 52 18.06 23.64 -10.04
C PRO A 52 18.03 22.12 -9.85
N LEU A 53 16.86 21.56 -9.56
CA LEU A 53 16.54 20.19 -9.95
C LEU A 53 15.21 20.24 -10.71
N GLY A 54 15.33 20.30 -12.04
CA GLY A 54 14.20 20.32 -12.95
C GLY A 54 13.34 19.06 -12.79
N GLY A 55 12.16 19.24 -12.20
CA GLY A 55 11.00 18.45 -12.56
C GLY A 55 10.30 19.19 -13.68
N GLU A 56 10.38 18.68 -14.90
CA GLU A 56 9.62 19.22 -16.02
C GLU A 56 8.14 19.23 -15.65
N GLU A 57 7.53 20.42 -15.56
CA GLU A 57 6.07 20.58 -15.70
C GLU A 57 5.70 20.21 -17.15
N GLN A 58 5.71 18.91 -17.43
CA GLN A 58 5.11 18.37 -18.64
C GLN A 58 3.61 18.28 -18.41
N ALA A 59 2.92 19.36 -18.77
CA ALA A 59 1.55 19.28 -19.29
C ALA A 59 1.56 18.45 -20.58
N ALA A 60 1.70 17.12 -20.45
CA ALA A 60 1.77 16.21 -21.58
C ALA A 60 0.86 15.02 -21.32
N ASN A 61 -0.34 15.10 -21.91
CA ASN A 61 -1.33 14.03 -22.06
C ASN A 61 -1.83 13.47 -20.72
N ASN A 62 -3.09 13.73 -20.38
CA ASN A 62 -3.75 13.15 -19.19
C ASN A 62 -3.45 11.66 -18.97
N TRP A 63 -3.24 10.88 -20.05
CA TRP A 63 -2.86 9.48 -19.98
C TRP A 63 -1.45 9.19 -19.44
N LYS A 64 -0.46 10.05 -19.70
CA LYS A 64 0.91 9.89 -19.20
C LYS A 64 0.95 10.08 -17.68
N GLY A 65 0.07 10.93 -17.12
CA GLY A 65 -0.11 11.11 -15.69
C GLY A 65 -0.71 9.87 -15.00
N PHE A 66 -1.78 9.29 -15.55
CA PHE A 66 -2.43 8.09 -14.98
C PHE A 66 -1.54 6.84 -14.95
N CYS A 67 -0.57 6.72 -15.86
CA CYS A 67 0.41 5.62 -15.86
C CYS A 67 1.82 6.07 -15.46
N SER A 68 1.98 7.28 -14.90
CA SER A 68 3.30 7.71 -14.43
C SER A 68 3.62 7.03 -13.11
N LEU A 69 4.84 6.46 -13.01
CA LEU A 69 5.32 5.85 -11.77
C LEU A 69 5.28 6.85 -10.60
N SER A 70 5.54 8.13 -10.88
CA SER A 70 5.52 9.21 -9.89
C SER A 70 4.16 9.42 -9.23
N SER A 71 3.05 9.14 -9.91
CA SER A 71 1.71 9.25 -9.33
C SER A 71 1.39 8.13 -8.35
N TYR A 72 2.09 6.99 -8.43
CA TYR A 72 1.88 5.85 -7.54
C TYR A 72 2.85 5.78 -6.37
N THR A 73 4.02 6.44 -6.47
CA THR A 73 5.06 6.46 -5.42
C THR A 73 4.50 6.71 -4.00
N PRO A 74 3.61 7.69 -3.77
CA PRO A 74 3.11 7.97 -2.41
C PRO A 74 2.31 6.81 -1.79
N TYR A 75 1.71 5.93 -2.59
CA TYR A 75 0.92 4.79 -2.09
C TYR A 75 1.77 3.58 -1.70
N PHE A 76 3.06 3.60 -2.07
CA PHE A 76 4.05 2.56 -1.74
C PHE A 76 5.11 3.03 -0.75
N ASP A 77 5.19 4.34 -0.50
CA ASP A 77 6.06 4.94 0.51
C ASP A 77 5.37 4.93 1.88
N VAL A 78 5.37 3.77 2.53
CA VAL A 78 4.63 3.54 3.78
C VAL A 78 5.52 2.84 4.80
N ASP A 79 5.50 3.34 6.04
CA ASP A 79 6.23 2.74 7.14
C ASP A 79 5.63 1.39 7.58
N THR A 80 6.49 0.50 8.05
CA THR A 80 6.09 -0.87 8.42
C THR A 80 5.11 -0.90 9.61
N ASP A 81 5.25 0.01 10.56
CA ASP A 81 4.34 0.13 11.72
C ASP A 81 2.92 0.51 11.29
N VAL A 82 2.77 1.36 10.27
CA VAL A 82 1.47 1.71 9.69
C VAL A 82 0.81 0.47 9.09
N VAL A 83 1.56 -0.33 8.34
CA VAL A 83 1.04 -1.57 7.74
C VAL A 83 0.62 -2.57 8.83
N VAL A 84 1.43 -2.74 9.88
CA VAL A 84 1.11 -3.63 11.01
C VAL A 84 -0.14 -3.14 11.75
N SER A 85 -0.26 -1.84 12.02
CA SER A 85 -1.45 -1.25 12.64
C SER A 85 -2.71 -1.51 11.81
N ARG A 86 -2.60 -1.40 10.48
CA ARG A 86 -3.70 -1.70 9.53
C ARG A 86 -4.07 -3.17 9.52
N ILE A 87 -3.09 -4.08 9.58
CA ILE A 87 -3.33 -5.53 9.72
C ILE A 87 -4.06 -5.84 11.04
N ILE A 88 -3.59 -5.29 12.15
CA ILE A 88 -4.22 -5.52 13.46
C ILE A 88 -5.66 -5.02 13.45
N SER A 89 -5.91 -3.83 12.89
CA SER A 89 -7.27 -3.30 12.73
C SER A 89 -8.13 -4.08 11.73
N SER A 90 -7.55 -4.79 10.76
CA SER A 90 -8.34 -5.65 9.87
C SER A 90 -8.80 -6.94 10.53
N VAL A 91 -8.00 -7.48 11.45
CA VAL A 91 -8.35 -8.67 12.24
C VAL A 91 -9.25 -8.33 13.42
N TYR A 92 -9.01 -7.19 14.08
CA TYR A 92 -9.79 -6.70 15.21
C TYR A 92 -10.42 -5.34 14.88
N PRO A 93 -11.61 -5.33 14.25
CA PRO A 93 -12.22 -4.12 13.71
C PRO A 93 -12.95 -3.28 14.76
N MET A 94 -12.42 -3.20 15.98
CA MET A 94 -12.89 -2.26 17.01
C MET A 94 -12.22 -0.89 16.88
N ASP A 95 -11.11 -0.81 16.16
CA ASP A 95 -10.48 0.45 15.75
C ASP A 95 -11.05 0.89 14.39
N ASP A 96 -11.30 2.20 14.23
CA ASP A 96 -11.81 2.80 12.99
C ASP A 96 -10.76 2.72 11.85
N PHE A 97 -10.65 1.56 11.20
CA PHE A 97 -9.78 1.33 10.05
C PHE A 97 -10.07 2.37 8.95
N SER A 98 -11.35 2.65 8.70
CA SER A 98 -11.83 3.68 7.77
C SER A 98 -11.24 5.07 8.01
N ARG A 99 -10.94 5.42 9.27
CA ARG A 99 -10.30 6.69 9.65
C ARG A 99 -8.78 6.66 9.45
N LYS A 100 -8.15 5.50 9.69
CA LYS A 100 -6.70 5.29 9.49
C LYS A 100 -6.27 5.35 8.02
N ILE A 101 -7.20 5.13 7.09
CA ILE A 101 -6.95 5.13 5.64
C ILE A 101 -7.42 6.41 4.93
N ASP A 102 -8.12 7.31 5.63
CA ASP A 102 -8.77 8.47 5.00
C ASP A 102 -7.77 9.52 4.51
N GLY A 103 -6.66 9.69 5.24
CA GLY A 103 -5.59 10.64 4.90
C GLY A 103 -4.44 10.06 4.09
N SER A 104 -4.23 8.74 4.11
CA SER A 104 -3.07 8.08 3.48
C SER A 104 -3.35 6.61 3.10
N PRO A 105 -4.28 6.33 2.18
CA PRO A 105 -4.53 4.96 1.74
C PRO A 105 -3.26 4.37 1.12
N ASP A 106 -3.00 3.07 1.29
CA ASP A 106 -1.82 2.42 0.71
C ASP A 106 -2.18 1.30 -0.27
N LEU A 107 -1.23 0.98 -1.15
CA LEU A 107 -1.28 -0.18 -2.02
C LEU A 107 -0.20 -1.22 -1.69
N TYR A 108 0.83 -0.82 -0.92
CA TYR A 108 1.91 -1.72 -0.50
C TYR A 108 1.37 -2.94 0.28
N GLY A 109 0.60 -2.72 1.34
CA GLY A 109 0.05 -3.80 2.16
C GLY A 109 -0.83 -4.77 1.35
N PRO A 110 -1.87 -4.29 0.66
CA PRO A 110 -2.72 -5.11 -0.21
C PRO A 110 -1.98 -5.99 -1.21
N VAL A 111 -0.95 -5.46 -1.88
CA VAL A 111 -0.16 -6.19 -2.88
C VAL A 111 0.59 -7.34 -2.21
N TRP A 112 1.28 -7.07 -1.10
CA TRP A 112 2.05 -8.09 -0.39
C TRP A 112 1.17 -9.12 0.32
N ILE A 113 0.03 -8.71 0.89
CA ILE A 113 -0.96 -9.63 1.47
C ILE A 113 -1.47 -10.58 0.39
N SER A 114 -1.83 -10.06 -0.79
CA SER A 114 -2.30 -10.88 -1.91
C SER A 114 -1.24 -11.86 -2.39
N ALA A 115 -0.01 -11.39 -2.62
CA ALA A 115 1.10 -12.25 -3.05
C ALA A 115 1.41 -13.36 -2.03
N THR A 116 1.41 -13.02 -0.73
CA THR A 116 1.64 -13.99 0.34
C THR A 116 0.51 -15.02 0.39
N LEU A 117 -0.74 -14.59 0.25
CA LEU A 117 -1.88 -15.49 0.21
C LEU A 117 -1.81 -16.45 -0.98
N VAL A 118 -1.45 -15.96 -2.18
CA VAL A 118 -1.26 -16.81 -3.37
C VAL A 118 -0.24 -17.91 -3.10
N PHE A 119 0.93 -17.53 -2.58
CA PHE A 119 1.98 -18.49 -2.23
C PHE A 119 1.48 -19.51 -1.21
N MET A 120 0.81 -19.06 -0.15
CA MET A 120 0.30 -19.92 0.91
C MET A 120 -0.77 -20.89 0.41
N LEU A 121 -1.71 -20.45 -0.42
CA LEU A 121 -2.73 -21.34 -1.00
C LEU A 121 -2.10 -22.40 -1.90
N ALA A 122 -1.15 -22.01 -2.75
CA ALA A 122 -0.50 -22.95 -3.65
C ALA A 122 0.37 -23.97 -2.90
N ALA A 123 1.20 -23.52 -1.96
CA ALA A 123 2.10 -24.38 -1.20
C ALA A 123 1.32 -25.27 -0.21
N LEU A 124 0.43 -24.70 0.58
CA LEU A 124 -0.29 -25.42 1.63
C LEU A 124 -1.44 -26.27 1.07
N GLY A 125 -2.05 -25.88 -0.05
CA GLY A 125 -3.01 -26.72 -0.76
C GLY A 125 -2.34 -28.00 -1.27
N ASN A 126 -1.20 -27.87 -1.97
CA ASN A 126 -0.40 -29.02 -2.40
C ASN A 126 0.03 -29.90 -1.22
N TYR A 127 0.50 -29.28 -0.14
CA TYR A 127 0.89 -30.02 1.07
C TYR A 127 -0.29 -30.73 1.74
N GLY A 128 -1.47 -30.11 1.75
CA GLY A 128 -2.71 -30.73 2.22
C GLY A 128 -3.06 -32.00 1.44
N THR A 129 -2.97 -31.95 0.11
CA THR A 129 -3.18 -33.11 -0.78
C THR A 129 -2.17 -34.21 -0.50
N TYR A 130 -0.88 -33.85 -0.35
CA TYR A 130 0.16 -34.80 0.03
C TYR A 130 -0.14 -35.54 1.34
N LEU A 131 -0.59 -34.82 2.38
CA LEU A 131 -0.92 -35.43 3.68
C LEU A 131 -2.11 -36.40 3.58
N ILE A 132 -3.11 -36.09 2.76
CA ILE A 132 -4.26 -36.96 2.53
C ILE A 132 -3.81 -38.22 1.79
N GLN A 133 -3.07 -38.06 0.69
CA GLN A 133 -2.58 -39.20 -0.09
C GLN A 133 -1.68 -40.10 0.75
N LYS A 134 -0.76 -39.54 1.53
CA LYS A 134 0.15 -40.33 2.39
C LYS A 134 -0.59 -41.15 3.45
N ARG A 135 -1.74 -40.66 3.94
CA ARG A 135 -2.60 -41.39 4.88
C ARG A 135 -3.33 -42.56 4.20
N SER A 136 -3.82 -42.35 2.99
CA SER A 136 -4.59 -43.35 2.24
C SER A 136 -3.70 -44.40 1.58
N GLU A 137 -2.58 -43.97 1.00
CA GLU A 137 -1.64 -44.79 0.22
C GLU A 137 -0.20 -44.49 0.64
N PRO A 138 0.34 -45.19 1.66
CA PRO A 138 1.66 -44.90 2.23
C PRO A 138 2.82 -45.00 1.23
N ASN A 139 2.66 -45.79 0.17
CA ASN A 139 3.68 -46.04 -0.86
C ASN A 139 3.31 -45.41 -2.22
N GLY A 140 2.27 -44.57 -2.28
CA GLY A 140 1.91 -43.86 -3.49
C GLY A 140 2.91 -42.75 -3.79
N ASP A 141 3.25 -42.59 -5.07
CA ASP A 141 4.00 -41.43 -5.55
C ASP A 141 3.06 -40.22 -5.61
N TRP A 142 3.48 -39.10 -5.02
CA TRP A 142 2.74 -37.84 -5.05
C TRP A 142 3.42 -36.86 -6.01
N GLU A 143 2.63 -36.21 -6.84
CA GLU A 143 3.08 -35.19 -7.77
C GLU A 143 2.58 -33.82 -7.34
N PHE A 144 3.42 -32.80 -7.53
CA PHE A 144 3.08 -31.41 -7.23
C PHE A 144 2.22 -30.83 -8.37
N ASP A 145 1.04 -30.31 -8.03
CA ASP A 145 0.17 -29.64 -8.99
C ASP A 145 0.53 -28.16 -9.11
N VAL A 146 1.22 -27.82 -10.20
CA VAL A 146 1.63 -26.44 -10.53
C VAL A 146 0.43 -25.53 -10.81
N SER A 147 -0.70 -26.10 -11.24
CA SER A 147 -1.91 -25.35 -11.60
C SER A 147 -2.48 -24.58 -10.40
N TYR A 148 -2.18 -25.03 -9.16
CA TYR A 148 -2.61 -24.36 -7.94
C TYR A 148 -2.05 -22.92 -7.87
N VAL A 149 -0.84 -22.69 -8.38
CA VAL A 149 -0.24 -21.35 -8.41
C VAL A 149 -1.03 -20.44 -9.35
N ASP A 150 -1.36 -20.92 -10.55
CA ASP A 150 -2.09 -20.16 -11.56
C ASP A 150 -3.51 -19.81 -11.07
N TRP A 151 -4.22 -20.79 -10.51
CA TRP A 151 -5.55 -20.58 -9.95
C TRP A 151 -5.53 -19.64 -8.74
N ALA A 152 -4.57 -19.81 -7.83
CA ALA A 152 -4.44 -18.93 -6.66
C ALA A 152 -4.15 -17.49 -7.11
N ALA A 153 -3.19 -17.31 -8.02
CA ALA A 153 -2.84 -15.99 -8.56
C ALA A 153 -4.04 -15.32 -9.23
N CYS A 154 -4.72 -16.04 -10.12
CA CYS A 154 -5.89 -15.55 -10.84
C CYS A 154 -7.02 -15.12 -9.88
N VAL A 155 -7.36 -15.97 -8.92
CA VAL A 155 -8.49 -15.73 -8.02
C VAL A 155 -8.16 -14.64 -7.00
N VAL A 156 -6.99 -14.68 -6.36
CA VAL A 156 -6.64 -13.72 -5.30
C VAL A 156 -6.40 -12.33 -5.89
N PHE A 157 -5.54 -12.19 -6.91
CA PHE A 157 -5.31 -10.88 -7.53
C PHE A 157 -6.52 -10.39 -8.31
N GLY A 158 -7.21 -11.30 -9.02
CA GLY A 158 -8.45 -10.97 -9.71
C GLY A 158 -9.51 -10.44 -8.74
N TYR A 159 -9.69 -11.09 -7.58
CA TYR A 159 -10.59 -10.62 -6.54
C TYR A 159 -10.13 -9.27 -5.96
N ALA A 160 -8.87 -9.15 -5.57
CA ALA A 160 -8.31 -7.95 -4.94
C ALA A 160 -8.41 -6.70 -5.83
N VAL A 161 -8.31 -6.86 -7.16
CA VAL A 161 -8.39 -5.75 -8.11
C VAL A 161 -9.79 -5.52 -8.63
N ALA A 162 -10.48 -6.57 -9.10
CA ALA A 162 -11.74 -6.43 -9.83
C ALA A 162 -12.92 -6.11 -8.90
N VAL A 163 -12.99 -6.70 -7.70
CA VAL A 163 -14.12 -6.48 -6.78
C VAL A 163 -14.16 -5.03 -6.30
N PRO A 164 -13.08 -4.43 -5.79
CA PRO A 164 -13.12 -3.04 -5.33
C PRO A 164 -13.38 -2.06 -6.46
N ALA A 165 -12.88 -2.35 -7.67
CA ALA A 165 -13.16 -1.57 -8.86
C ALA A 165 -14.66 -1.62 -9.25
N ALA A 166 -15.27 -2.80 -9.22
CA ALA A 166 -16.70 -2.94 -9.46
C ALA A 166 -17.52 -2.17 -8.41
N PHE A 167 -17.14 -2.28 -7.13
CA PHE A 167 -17.80 -1.53 -6.05
C PHE A 167 -17.62 -0.02 -6.18
N TYR A 168 -16.47 0.45 -6.65
CA TYR A 168 -16.25 1.86 -6.94
C TYR A 168 -17.27 2.40 -7.96
N PHE A 169 -17.45 1.70 -9.08
CA PHE A 169 -18.44 2.10 -10.09
C PHE A 169 -19.88 2.01 -9.57
N LEU A 170 -20.20 0.98 -8.78
CA LEU A 170 -21.52 0.86 -8.15
C LEU A 170 -21.77 2.00 -7.17
N LEU A 171 -20.82 2.33 -6.29
CA LEU A 171 -20.93 3.44 -5.35
C LEU A 171 -21.12 4.78 -6.08
N GLN A 172 -20.37 5.01 -7.17
CA GLN A 172 -20.52 6.18 -8.01
C GLN A 172 -21.91 6.25 -8.66
N TYR A 173 -22.46 5.11 -9.08
CA TYR A 173 -23.82 5.00 -9.62
C TYR A 173 -24.89 5.38 -8.59
N PHE A 174 -24.68 5.05 -7.32
CA PHE A 174 -25.55 5.50 -6.21
C PHE A 174 -25.29 6.95 -5.75
N GLY A 175 -24.38 7.68 -6.41
CA GLY A 175 -24.04 9.06 -6.07
C GLY A 175 -23.19 9.22 -4.80
N LEU A 176 -22.54 8.14 -4.34
CA LEU A 176 -21.65 8.16 -3.19
C LEU A 176 -20.22 8.50 -3.60
N ASN A 177 -19.58 9.42 -2.88
CA ASN A 177 -18.20 9.80 -3.12
C ASN A 177 -17.26 8.74 -2.55
N ALA A 178 -16.86 7.78 -3.39
CA ALA A 178 -15.90 6.74 -3.02
C ALA A 178 -14.51 7.02 -3.61
N ASN A 179 -13.46 6.62 -2.92
CA ASN A 179 -12.09 6.63 -3.45
C ASN A 179 -11.66 5.20 -3.77
N LEU A 180 -11.31 4.95 -5.04
CA LEU A 180 -10.91 3.61 -5.52
C LEU A 180 -9.71 3.04 -4.75
N VAL A 181 -8.69 3.85 -4.47
CA VAL A 181 -7.49 3.41 -3.76
C VAL A 181 -7.83 3.01 -2.32
N ARG A 182 -8.75 3.75 -1.68
CA ARG A 182 -9.27 3.41 -0.34
C ARG A 182 -9.99 2.07 -0.34
N LEU A 183 -10.77 1.77 -1.39
CA LEU A 183 -11.44 0.48 -1.54
C LEU A 183 -10.45 -0.66 -1.81
N TRP A 184 -9.45 -0.47 -2.67
CA TRP A 184 -8.38 -1.46 -2.87
C TRP A 184 -7.59 -1.73 -1.59
N CYS A 185 -7.25 -0.69 -0.85
CA CYS A 185 -6.63 -0.79 0.47
C CYS A 185 -7.48 -1.67 1.39
N MET A 186 -8.71 -1.25 1.64
CA MET A 186 -9.64 -1.96 2.52
C MET A 186 -9.83 -3.43 2.10
N TRP A 187 -10.15 -3.71 0.84
CA TRP A 187 -10.35 -5.09 0.39
C TRP A 187 -9.07 -5.93 0.47
N GLY A 188 -7.91 -5.36 0.13
CA GLY A 188 -6.63 -6.06 0.28
C GLY A 188 -6.35 -6.49 1.71
N TYR A 189 -6.55 -5.59 2.69
CA TYR A 189 -6.36 -5.91 4.10
C TYR A 189 -7.39 -6.93 4.64
N SER A 190 -8.58 -7.00 4.04
CA SER A 190 -9.58 -8.03 4.39
C SER A 190 -9.12 -9.45 4.07
N LEU A 191 -8.21 -9.60 3.09
CA LEU A 191 -7.68 -10.91 2.68
C LEU A 191 -6.64 -11.46 3.66
N PHE A 192 -6.09 -10.62 4.54
CA PHE A 192 -5.06 -11.03 5.50
C PHE A 192 -5.50 -12.20 6.36
N ILE A 193 -6.77 -12.25 6.78
CA ILE A 193 -7.29 -13.32 7.66
C ILE A 193 -7.20 -14.71 7.02
N PHE A 194 -7.18 -14.80 5.69
CA PHE A 194 -7.04 -16.07 4.97
C PHE A 194 -5.60 -16.62 5.01
N ILE A 195 -4.59 -15.78 5.26
CA ILE A 195 -3.20 -16.22 5.40
C ILE A 195 -3.04 -17.14 6.63
N PRO A 196 -3.31 -16.72 7.88
CA PRO A 196 -3.23 -17.62 9.02
C PRO A 196 -4.27 -18.74 8.93
N ALA A 197 -5.45 -18.50 8.35
CA ALA A 197 -6.44 -19.57 8.15
C ALA A 197 -5.89 -20.71 7.27
N SER A 198 -5.15 -20.39 6.20
CA SER A 198 -4.57 -21.40 5.30
C SER A 198 -3.62 -22.36 6.01
N LEU A 199 -2.88 -21.91 7.03
CA LEU A 199 -2.04 -22.77 7.88
C LEU A 199 -2.87 -23.81 8.64
N PHE A 200 -4.02 -23.40 9.18
CA PHE A 200 -4.91 -24.31 9.89
C PHE A 200 -5.65 -25.27 8.94
N LEU A 201 -5.96 -24.85 7.71
CA LEU A 201 -6.67 -25.67 6.73
C LEU A 201 -5.87 -26.90 6.25
N VAL A 202 -4.55 -26.90 6.41
CA VAL A 202 -3.68 -28.06 6.10
C VAL A 202 -4.10 -29.31 6.87
N VAL A 203 -4.60 -29.16 8.10
CA VAL A 203 -4.96 -30.29 8.95
C VAL A 203 -6.02 -31.16 8.25
N PRO A 204 -5.77 -32.47 8.04
CA PRO A 204 -6.65 -33.37 7.28
C PRO A 204 -7.85 -33.83 8.13
N SER A 205 -8.70 -32.87 8.47
CA SER A 205 -9.96 -33.03 9.20
C SER A 205 -11.02 -32.11 8.60
N GLU A 206 -12.04 -32.69 7.97
CA GLU A 206 -13.06 -31.93 7.23
C GLU A 206 -13.87 -30.99 8.13
N ILE A 207 -14.29 -31.46 9.31
CA ILE A 207 -15.06 -30.63 10.25
C ILE A 207 -14.22 -29.43 10.70
N PHE A 208 -12.94 -29.65 10.98
CA PHE A 208 -12.02 -28.59 11.37
C PHE A 208 -11.85 -27.55 10.26
N ARG A 209 -11.64 -28.01 9.01
CA ARG A 209 -11.52 -27.12 7.85
C ARG A 209 -12.77 -26.25 7.64
N TRP A 210 -13.96 -26.84 7.78
CA TRP A 210 -15.22 -26.10 7.69
C TRP A 210 -15.37 -25.03 8.77
N ILE A 211 -15.02 -25.34 10.01
CA ILE A 211 -15.07 -24.37 11.11
C ILE A 211 -14.11 -23.20 10.83
N ILE A 212 -12.86 -23.49 10.44
CA ILE A 212 -11.86 -22.46 10.16
C ILE A 212 -12.28 -21.57 9.00
N ILE A 213 -12.77 -22.12 7.89
CA ILE A 213 -13.14 -21.31 6.73
C ILE A 213 -14.39 -20.46 6.99
N ILE A 214 -15.38 -20.98 7.72
CA ILE A 214 -16.56 -20.21 8.11
C ILE A 214 -16.16 -19.05 9.02
N LEU A 215 -15.27 -19.31 9.99
CA LEU A 215 -14.78 -18.27 10.90
C LEU A 215 -13.98 -17.20 10.15
N ALA A 216 -13.05 -17.59 9.28
CA ALA A 216 -12.25 -16.67 8.49
C ALA A 216 -13.13 -15.83 7.52
N GLY A 217 -14.07 -16.49 6.83
CA GLY A 217 -15.02 -15.81 5.95
C GLY A 217 -15.94 -14.84 6.69
N SER A 218 -16.40 -15.22 7.89
CA SER A 218 -17.20 -14.34 8.76
C SER A 218 -16.40 -13.13 9.23
N ALA A 219 -15.15 -13.33 9.68
CA ALA A 219 -14.29 -12.25 10.13
C ALA A 219 -13.95 -11.26 8.99
N SER A 220 -13.60 -11.77 7.80
CA SER A 220 -13.34 -10.94 6.63
C SER A 220 -14.60 -10.16 6.20
N SER A 221 -15.75 -10.84 6.15
CA SER A 221 -17.04 -10.22 5.82
C SER A 221 -17.42 -9.14 6.83
N TRP A 222 -17.22 -9.40 8.13
CA TRP A 222 -17.51 -8.44 9.20
C TRP A 222 -16.62 -7.19 9.10
N PHE A 223 -15.33 -7.35 8.81
CA PHE A 223 -14.43 -6.23 8.56
C PHE A 223 -14.89 -5.39 7.36
N VAL A 224 -15.29 -6.04 6.25
CA VAL A 224 -15.80 -5.34 5.08
C VAL A 224 -17.12 -4.62 5.37
N TYR A 225 -18.04 -5.27 6.09
CA TYR A 225 -19.30 -4.69 6.53
C TYR A 225 -19.10 -3.35 7.26
N LEU A 226 -18.23 -3.34 8.27
CA LEU A 226 -18.04 -2.16 9.13
C LEU A 226 -17.50 -0.97 8.34
N ASN A 227 -16.53 -1.19 7.46
CA ASN A 227 -15.92 -0.11 6.67
C ASN A 227 -16.80 0.36 5.50
N LEU A 228 -17.57 -0.56 4.90
CA LEU A 228 -18.50 -0.18 3.84
C LEU A 228 -19.69 0.60 4.40
N LYS A 229 -20.19 0.22 5.58
CA LYS A 229 -21.29 0.91 6.26
C LYS A 229 -20.98 2.38 6.52
N VAL A 230 -19.75 2.70 6.93
CA VAL A 230 -19.27 4.09 7.10
C VAL A 230 -19.32 4.86 5.79
N SER A 231 -19.00 4.20 4.67
CA SER A 231 -18.99 4.83 3.34
C SER A 231 -20.40 5.00 2.75
N THR A 232 -21.37 4.23 3.24
CA THR A 232 -22.78 4.24 2.79
C THR A 232 -23.73 4.92 3.77
N GLU A 233 -23.19 5.60 4.79
CA GLU A 233 -24.01 6.23 5.83
C GLU A 233 -24.95 7.27 5.21
N GLY A 234 -26.26 7.11 5.43
CA GLY A 234 -27.29 8.01 4.89
C GLY A 234 -27.90 7.62 3.53
N SER A 235 -27.54 6.48 2.95
CA SER A 235 -28.14 5.95 1.71
C SER A 235 -28.69 4.53 1.91
N ASP A 236 -29.73 4.13 1.15
CA ASP A 236 -30.24 2.76 1.14
C ASP A 236 -29.37 1.84 0.26
N ALA A 237 -28.11 1.69 0.67
CA ALA A 237 -27.11 0.86 0.00
C ALA A 237 -27.05 -0.57 0.57
N THR A 238 -28.12 -1.02 1.24
CA THR A 238 -28.29 -2.39 1.73
C THR A 238 -27.90 -3.47 0.70
N PRO A 239 -28.31 -3.41 -0.59
CA PRO A 239 -27.92 -4.44 -1.55
C PRO A 239 -26.42 -4.50 -1.83
N LEU A 240 -25.73 -3.35 -1.75
CA LEU A 240 -24.27 -3.27 -1.92
C LEU A 240 -23.55 -3.96 -0.75
N VAL A 241 -24.02 -3.72 0.47
CA VAL A 241 -23.45 -4.36 1.66
C VAL A 241 -23.67 -5.87 1.62
N VAL A 242 -24.88 -6.32 1.29
CA VAL A 242 -25.20 -7.75 1.18
C VAL A 242 -24.34 -8.43 0.11
N SER A 243 -24.14 -7.80 -1.05
CA SER A 243 -23.31 -8.36 -2.12
C SER A 243 -21.83 -8.44 -1.70
N ALA A 244 -21.32 -7.47 -0.93
CA ALA A 244 -19.95 -7.50 -0.41
C ALA A 244 -19.72 -8.70 0.52
N LEU A 245 -20.67 -8.95 1.43
CA LEU A 245 -20.62 -10.11 2.33
C LEU A 245 -20.70 -11.42 1.57
N ALA A 246 -21.60 -11.51 0.59
CA ALA A 246 -21.74 -12.69 -0.24
C ALA A 246 -20.45 -13.00 -1.01
N LEU A 247 -19.78 -11.97 -1.57
CA LEU A 247 -18.52 -12.14 -2.29
C LEU A 247 -17.37 -12.58 -1.36
N GLN A 248 -17.31 -12.07 -0.13
CA GLN A 248 -16.30 -12.50 0.84
C GLN A 248 -16.49 -13.96 1.28
N PHE A 249 -17.72 -14.36 1.56
CA PHE A 249 -18.02 -15.76 1.84
C PHE A 249 -17.80 -16.66 0.63
N ALA A 250 -18.14 -16.21 -0.58
CA ALA A 250 -17.90 -16.97 -1.81
C ALA A 250 -16.40 -17.21 -2.02
N LEU A 251 -15.55 -16.21 -1.79
CA LEU A 251 -14.11 -16.37 -1.84
C LEU A 251 -13.62 -17.39 -0.79
N ALA A 252 -14.12 -17.30 0.45
CA ALA A 252 -13.77 -18.25 1.50
C ALA A 252 -14.13 -19.69 1.12
N LEU A 253 -15.36 -19.91 0.63
CA LEU A 253 -15.81 -21.22 0.16
C LEU A 253 -14.97 -21.73 -1.00
N PHE A 254 -14.66 -20.86 -1.97
CA PHE A 254 -13.77 -21.21 -3.09
C PHE A 254 -12.41 -21.68 -2.59
N ILE A 255 -11.78 -20.96 -1.65
CA ILE A 255 -10.49 -21.32 -1.08
C ILE A 255 -10.53 -22.74 -0.48
N LYS A 256 -11.53 -23.05 0.34
CA LYS A 256 -11.65 -24.38 0.95
C LYS A 256 -11.89 -25.47 -0.09
N ILE A 257 -12.85 -25.26 -1.00
CA ILE A 257 -13.29 -26.28 -1.95
C ILE A 257 -12.19 -26.57 -2.99
N PHE A 258 -11.44 -25.55 -3.44
CA PHE A 258 -10.47 -25.73 -4.51
C PHE A 258 -9.10 -26.19 -3.98
N PHE A 259 -8.61 -25.64 -2.87
CA PHE A 259 -7.25 -25.92 -2.39
C PHE A 259 -7.18 -26.94 -1.24
N PHE A 260 -8.27 -27.12 -0.48
CA PHE A 260 -8.26 -27.91 0.76
C PHE A 260 -9.44 -28.89 0.85
N SER A 261 -9.92 -29.39 -0.30
CA SER A 261 -10.94 -30.44 -0.35
C SER A 261 -10.35 -31.85 -0.24
#